data_AF-A0A2P2IG58-F1
#
_entry.id   AF-A0A2P2IG58-F1
#
_cell.length_a   1.000
_cell.length_b   1.000
_cell.length_c   1.000
_cell.angle_alpha   90.00
_cell.angle_beta   90.00
_cell.angle_gamma   90.00
#
_symmetry.space_group_name_H-M   'P 1'
#
loop_
_entity.id
_entity.type
_entity.pdbx_description
1 polymer ?
#
loop_
_entity_poly.entity_id
_entity_poly.type
_entity_poly.pdbx_seq_one_letter_code
_entity_poly.pdbx_strand_id
1 'polypeptide(L)'
;MELSRGHWDDVISKGPVWAIDSWCIACVIYECFNGIINDPKRDLTKTAAIPKSLLPEYRRLLHNSPSGRLDPKKLLQSKFLDNPLVRSVEFLDNIALKSDDEKHAFFQSLSDRIDSFPKACCCFRILPILTHALQHGSESNLSILMSVLKIGASLDSLEYEKLVVPCVVQLFSSNERSTRLNMLKHLPEFLPHLSDKLVNDSIFPHVVSGFTDTLPLLRKETVRSIHRFVPKLDKNVLNNKLLPSLYKIQQDPDPAIRADVIIVFGKIAMYIGEDRRSRVLFNALSRGLKDKFPPTRNAALQAFCSTIKLFSPEQCARQVLPAIAPFAVD
;
A
#
# COMPACT_ATOMS: atom_id res chain seq x y z
N MET A 1 20.30 27.98 -39.72
CA MET A 1 20.64 26.62 -39.26
C MET A 1 21.95 26.23 -39.95
N GLU A 2 22.89 25.54 -39.30
CA GLU A 2 24.22 25.22 -39.89
C GLU A 2 24.09 24.54 -41.28
N LEU A 3 23.03 23.77 -41.48
CA LEU A 3 22.60 23.19 -42.77
C LEU A 3 22.34 24.26 -43.85
N SER A 4 21.66 25.35 -43.50
CA SER A 4 21.38 26.49 -44.40
C SER A 4 22.60 27.39 -44.64
N ARG A 5 23.71 27.19 -43.91
CA ARG A 5 24.96 27.97 -44.04
C ARG A 5 26.07 27.21 -44.77
N GLY A 6 25.85 25.95 -45.18
CA GLY A 6 26.83 25.16 -45.91
C GLY A 6 28.01 24.65 -45.08
N HIS A 7 28.01 24.83 -43.75
CA HIS A 7 29.09 24.40 -42.86
C HIS A 7 28.86 23.02 -42.23
N TRP A 8 27.88 22.26 -42.71
CA TRP A 8 27.51 20.96 -42.13
C TRP A 8 28.66 19.96 -42.12
N ASP A 9 29.43 19.92 -43.21
CA ASP A 9 30.60 19.05 -43.34
C ASP A 9 31.74 19.46 -42.41
N ASP A 10 31.94 20.76 -42.16
CA ASP A 10 32.96 21.26 -41.21
C ASP A 10 32.57 21.01 -39.75
N VAL A 11 31.28 21.09 -39.41
CA VAL A 11 30.79 20.77 -38.05
C VAL A 11 30.97 19.28 -37.76
N ILE A 12 30.71 18.41 -38.73
CA ILE A 12 30.84 16.95 -38.58
C ILE A 12 32.31 16.51 -38.63
N SER A 13 33.13 17.10 -39.50
CA SER A 13 34.52 16.66 -39.71
C SER A 13 35.54 17.31 -38.77
N LYS A 14 35.30 18.53 -38.28
CA LYS A 14 36.26 19.31 -37.46
C LYS A 14 35.70 19.75 -36.10
N GLY A 15 34.39 19.65 -35.89
CA GLY A 15 33.75 19.99 -34.62
C GLY A 15 33.91 18.88 -33.56
N PRO A 16 33.71 19.20 -32.27
CA PRO A 16 33.65 18.15 -31.26
C PRO A 16 32.44 17.24 -31.49
N VAL A 17 32.65 15.94 -31.29
CA VAL A 17 31.67 14.87 -31.61
C VAL A 17 30.30 15.10 -30.94
N TRP A 18 30.28 15.72 -29.77
CA TRP A 18 29.05 15.99 -29.02
C TRP A 18 28.28 17.24 -29.47
N ALA A 19 28.79 18.05 -30.39
CA ALA A 19 28.22 19.36 -30.70
C ALA A 19 26.79 19.29 -31.29
N ILE A 20 26.49 18.23 -32.05
CA ILE A 20 25.15 18.01 -32.62
C ILE A 20 24.19 17.59 -31.50
N ASP A 21 24.59 16.63 -30.67
CA ASP A 21 23.79 16.15 -29.54
C ASP A 21 23.48 17.28 -28.55
N SER A 22 24.44 18.16 -28.26
CA SER A 22 24.22 19.34 -27.42
C SER A 22 23.07 20.21 -27.93
N TRP A 23 23.01 20.44 -29.24
CA TRP A 23 21.95 21.25 -29.85
C TRP A 23 20.60 20.52 -29.81
N CYS A 24 20.59 19.22 -30.11
CA CYS A 24 19.39 18.39 -30.03
C CYS A 24 18.84 18.36 -28.60
N ILE A 25 19.69 18.21 -27.59
CA ILE A 25 19.30 18.26 -26.17
C ILE A 25 18.68 19.62 -25.82
N ALA A 26 19.22 20.73 -26.33
CA ALA A 26 18.60 22.04 -26.12
C ALA A 26 17.20 22.12 -26.75
N CYS A 27 17.00 21.54 -27.92
CA CYS A 27 15.67 21.47 -28.55
C CYS A 27 14.70 20.67 -27.67
N VAL A 28 15.13 19.51 -27.15
CA VAL A 28 14.32 18.70 -26.22
C VAL A 28 14.00 19.46 -24.94
N ILE A 29 14.98 20.14 -24.32
CA ILE A 29 14.75 20.99 -23.15
C ILE A 29 13.70 22.06 -23.46
N TYR A 30 13.83 22.72 -24.60
CA TYR A 30 12.85 23.72 -25.02
C TYR A 30 11.45 23.13 -25.12
N GLU A 31 11.30 22.00 -25.82
CA GLU A 31 10.02 21.34 -26.04
C GLU A 31 9.36 20.87 -24.74
N CYS A 32 10.15 20.36 -23.79
CA CYS A 32 9.67 19.97 -22.47
C CYS A 32 9.04 21.13 -21.68
N PHE A 33 9.52 22.36 -21.86
CA PHE A 33 9.03 23.52 -21.09
C PHE A 33 8.10 24.46 -21.88
N ASN A 34 8.25 24.53 -23.20
CA ASN A 34 7.56 25.51 -24.06
C ASN A 34 6.69 24.86 -25.14
N GLY A 35 6.75 23.54 -25.32
CA GLY A 35 6.03 22.81 -26.36
C GLY A 35 6.73 22.81 -27.73
N ILE A 36 5.99 22.41 -28.77
CA ILE A 36 6.53 22.10 -30.11
C ILE A 36 7.26 23.29 -30.73
N ILE A 37 8.46 23.05 -31.26
CA ILE A 37 9.25 24.04 -31.99
C ILE A 37 8.69 24.19 -33.41
N ASN A 38 8.25 25.39 -33.77
CA ASN A 38 7.78 25.69 -35.13
C ASN A 38 8.83 26.46 -35.94
N ASP A 39 9.46 27.46 -35.33
CA ASP A 39 10.60 28.19 -35.90
C ASP A 39 11.78 28.19 -34.91
N PRO A 40 12.79 27.33 -35.13
CA PRO A 40 13.94 27.22 -34.23
C PRO A 40 14.69 28.53 -33.97
N LYS A 41 14.71 29.49 -34.91
CA LYS A 41 15.44 30.76 -34.71
C LYS A 41 14.74 31.67 -33.72
N ARG A 42 13.41 31.71 -33.80
CA ARG A 42 12.58 32.56 -32.95
C ARG A 42 12.26 31.88 -31.63
N ASP A 43 11.90 30.60 -31.69
CA ASP A 43 11.33 29.89 -30.55
C ASP A 43 12.38 29.55 -29.51
N LEU A 44 13.57 29.05 -29.90
CA LEU A 44 14.64 28.68 -28.94
C LEU A 44 15.18 29.84 -28.09
N THR A 45 14.89 31.09 -28.47
CA THR A 45 15.25 32.29 -27.69
C THR A 45 14.22 32.63 -26.61
N LYS A 46 13.02 32.06 -26.67
CA LYS A 46 11.95 32.26 -25.67
C LYS A 46 12.19 31.37 -24.46
N THR A 47 12.87 31.88 -23.44
CA THR A 47 13.29 31.06 -22.28
C THR A 47 12.43 31.28 -21.03
N ALA A 48 11.22 31.85 -21.14
CA ALA A 48 10.42 32.25 -19.99
C ALA A 48 9.92 31.07 -19.14
N ALA A 49 9.58 29.95 -19.78
CA ALA A 49 9.11 28.74 -19.09
C ALA A 49 10.24 27.83 -18.59
N ILE A 50 11.50 28.09 -19.00
CA ILE A 50 12.65 27.27 -18.61
C ILE A 50 13.11 27.69 -17.19
N PRO A 51 13.29 26.74 -16.25
CA PRO A 51 13.72 27.03 -14.89
C PRO A 51 15.03 27.83 -14.84
N LYS A 52 15.09 28.84 -13.96
CA LYS A 52 16.25 29.74 -13.82
C LYS A 52 17.57 29.00 -13.55
N SER A 53 17.50 27.86 -12.87
CA SER A 53 18.66 27.00 -12.58
C SER A 53 19.21 26.23 -13.79
N LEU A 54 18.45 26.11 -14.88
CA LEU A 54 18.86 25.42 -16.12
C LEU A 54 19.20 26.41 -17.25
N LEU A 55 18.81 27.68 -17.12
CA LEU A 55 19.03 28.70 -18.16
C LEU A 55 20.50 28.88 -18.57
N PRO A 56 21.50 28.91 -17.65
CA PRO A 56 22.90 29.08 -18.03
C PRO A 56 23.40 27.94 -18.93
N GLU A 57 23.08 26.70 -18.57
CA GLU A 57 23.45 25.50 -19.31
C GLU A 57 22.72 25.43 -20.64
N TYR A 58 21.41 25.72 -20.65
CA TYR A 58 20.58 25.77 -21.86
C TYR A 58 21.17 26.73 -22.91
N ARG A 59 21.55 27.95 -22.50
CA ARG A 59 22.15 28.94 -23.41
C ARG A 59 23.49 28.48 -23.96
N ARG A 60 24.28 27.75 -23.16
CA ARG A 60 25.58 27.19 -23.61
C ARG A 60 25.40 26.01 -24.56
N LEU A 61 24.33 25.24 -24.46
CA LEU A 61 24.01 24.19 -25.44
C LEU A 61 23.70 24.77 -26.83
N LEU A 62 23.08 25.95 -26.87
CA LEU A 62 22.73 26.69 -28.09
C LEU A 62 23.85 27.63 -28.58
N HIS A 63 25.10 27.44 -28.15
CA HIS A 63 26.19 28.30 -28.59
C HIS A 63 26.35 28.27 -30.12
N ASN A 64 26.54 29.46 -30.71
CA ASN A 64 26.62 29.64 -32.16
C ASN A 64 27.79 28.89 -32.79
N SER A 65 28.91 28.74 -32.07
CA SER A 65 30.04 27.90 -32.50
C SER A 65 29.93 26.47 -31.92
N PRO A 66 30.12 25.41 -32.73
CA PRO A 66 30.10 24.01 -32.28
C PRO A 66 31.07 23.74 -31.11
N SER A 67 32.29 24.28 -31.17
CA SER A 67 33.31 24.10 -30.14
C SER A 67 32.98 24.77 -28.81
N GLY A 68 32.12 25.79 -28.82
CA GLY A 68 31.66 26.48 -27.62
C GLY A 68 30.44 25.83 -26.96
N ARG A 69 29.84 24.81 -27.58
CA ARG A 69 28.66 24.12 -27.02
C ARG A 69 29.03 23.30 -25.80
N LEU A 70 28.13 23.30 -24.82
CA LEU A 70 28.29 22.51 -23.59
C LEU A 70 28.27 21.01 -23.90
N ASP A 71 29.29 20.30 -23.46
CA ASP A 71 29.31 18.82 -23.48
C ASP A 71 28.13 18.28 -22.66
N PRO A 72 27.27 17.41 -23.23
CA PRO A 72 26.16 16.78 -22.51
C PRO A 72 26.58 16.11 -21.21
N LYS A 73 27.79 15.57 -21.10
CA LYS A 73 28.30 14.99 -19.85
C LYS A 73 28.40 16.03 -18.73
N LYS A 74 28.73 17.28 -19.07
CA LYS A 74 28.76 18.40 -18.11
C LYS A 74 27.35 18.89 -17.76
N LEU A 75 26.38 18.72 -18.65
CA LEU A 75 24.98 19.03 -18.34
C LEU A 75 24.42 18.10 -17.25
N LEU A 76 24.83 16.82 -17.25
CA LEU A 76 24.44 15.84 -16.20
C LEU A 76 24.88 16.27 -14.80
N GLN A 77 25.88 17.15 -14.68
CA GLN A 77 26.38 17.70 -13.42
C GLN A 77 25.63 18.97 -12.98
N SER A 78 24.59 19.38 -13.70
CA SER A 78 23.82 20.58 -13.38
C SER A 78 23.01 20.42 -12.09
N LYS A 79 22.90 21.49 -11.31
CA LYS A 79 22.09 21.52 -10.09
C LYS A 79 20.60 21.29 -10.35
N PHE A 80 20.14 21.51 -11.58
CA PHE A 80 18.76 21.26 -11.97
C PHE A 80 18.43 19.75 -11.99
N LEU A 81 19.37 18.94 -12.50
CA LEU A 81 19.21 17.48 -12.56
C LEU A 81 19.48 16.81 -11.20
N ASP A 82 20.16 17.52 -10.29
CA ASP A 82 20.36 17.06 -8.92
C ASP A 82 19.15 17.36 -8.03
N ASN A 83 18.13 16.50 -8.08
CA ASN A 83 16.90 16.65 -7.32
C ASN A 83 16.46 15.32 -6.64
N PRO A 84 15.54 15.39 -5.66
CA PRO A 84 15.13 14.20 -4.90
C PRO A 84 14.58 13.05 -5.73
N LEU A 85 13.90 13.33 -6.86
CA LEU A 85 13.39 12.30 -7.76
C LEU A 85 14.54 11.56 -8.44
N VAL A 86 15.47 12.30 -9.06
CA VAL A 86 16.63 11.72 -9.77
C VAL A 86 17.46 10.86 -8.83
N ARG A 87 17.79 11.37 -7.65
CA ARG A 87 18.53 10.60 -6.62
C ARG A 87 17.78 9.34 -6.18
N SER A 88 16.45 9.41 -6.08
CA SER A 88 15.64 8.26 -5.69
C SER A 88 15.60 7.19 -6.78
N VAL A 89 15.48 7.59 -8.05
CA VAL A 89 15.52 6.66 -9.18
C VAL A 89 16.92 6.05 -9.33
N GLU A 90 17.99 6.84 -9.21
CA GLU A 90 19.36 6.34 -9.24
C GLU A 90 19.65 5.33 -8.12
N PHE A 91 19.11 5.59 -6.91
CA PHE A 91 19.20 4.64 -5.80
C PHE A 91 18.47 3.33 -6.12
N LEU A 92 17.25 3.42 -6.66
CA LEU A 92 16.44 2.25 -7.04
C LEU A 92 17.08 1.44 -8.18
N ASP A 93 17.70 2.09 -9.16
CA ASP A 93 18.39 1.43 -10.27
C ASP A 93 19.61 0.63 -9.80
N ASN A 94 20.26 1.11 -8.74
CA ASN A 94 21.43 0.46 -8.14
C ASN A 94 21.08 -0.32 -6.86
N ILE A 95 19.81 -0.64 -6.62
CA ILE A 95 19.35 -1.24 -5.35
C ILE A 95 20.05 -2.55 -5.01
N ALA A 96 20.43 -3.34 -6.01
CA ALA A 96 21.15 -4.60 -5.83
C ALA A 96 22.56 -4.42 -5.26
N LEU A 97 23.16 -3.24 -5.42
CA LEU A 97 24.49 -2.89 -4.91
C LEU A 97 24.44 -2.25 -3.52
N LYS A 98 23.25 -1.98 -2.99
CA LYS A 98 23.05 -1.30 -1.70
C LYS A 98 23.05 -2.29 -0.54
N SER A 99 23.56 -1.84 0.61
CA SER A 99 23.44 -2.59 1.85
C SER A 99 21.99 -2.59 2.36
N ASP A 100 21.67 -3.51 3.25
CA ASP A 100 20.32 -3.59 3.80
C ASP A 100 19.99 -2.38 4.69
N ASP A 101 20.98 -1.82 5.39
CA ASP A 101 20.85 -0.56 6.14
C ASP A 101 20.54 0.64 5.21
N GLU A 102 21.23 0.73 4.07
CA GLU A 102 20.98 1.78 3.08
C GLU A 102 19.57 1.65 2.51
N LYS A 103 19.14 0.42 2.14
CA LYS A 103 17.78 0.15 1.66
C LYS A 103 16.75 0.54 2.71
N HIS A 104 16.99 0.17 3.97
CA HIS A 104 16.08 0.47 5.06
C HIS A 104 15.89 1.97 5.26
N ALA A 105 16.97 2.73 5.36
CA ALA A 105 16.92 4.19 5.49
C ALA A 105 16.25 4.86 4.26
N PHE A 106 16.53 4.34 3.07
CA PHE A 106 15.91 4.84 1.85
C PHE A 106 14.39 4.63 1.84
N PHE A 107 13.91 3.40 2.09
CA PHE A 107 12.49 3.09 2.04
C PHE A 107 11.68 3.77 3.13
N GLN A 108 12.24 3.96 4.33
CA GLN A 108 11.61 4.75 5.38
C GLN A 108 11.31 6.18 4.91
N SER A 109 12.27 6.80 4.22
CA SER A 109 12.14 8.20 3.79
C SER A 109 11.50 8.38 2.41
N LEU A 110 11.34 7.30 1.63
CA LEU A 110 10.73 7.36 0.29
C LEU A 110 9.24 7.69 0.38
N SER A 111 8.52 7.09 1.34
CA SER A 111 7.09 7.31 1.54
C SER A 111 6.76 8.80 1.67
N ASP A 112 7.58 9.56 2.40
CA ASP A 112 7.38 11.01 2.63
C ASP A 112 7.61 11.84 1.36
N ARG A 113 8.49 11.39 0.47
CA ARG A 113 8.84 12.12 -0.76
C ARG A 113 7.92 11.81 -1.94
N ILE A 114 7.23 10.68 -1.92
CA ILE A 114 6.52 10.13 -3.08
C ILE A 114 5.43 11.07 -3.62
N ASP A 115 4.81 11.89 -2.75
CA ASP A 115 3.77 12.86 -3.14
C ASP A 115 4.32 14.00 -4.01
N SER A 116 5.62 14.29 -3.89
CA SER A 116 6.28 15.34 -4.67
C SER A 116 6.67 14.87 -6.07
N PHE A 117 6.59 13.57 -6.34
CA PHE A 117 7.08 12.98 -7.58
C PHE A 117 5.98 12.95 -8.66
N PRO A 118 6.33 13.09 -9.96
CA PRO A 118 5.36 12.99 -11.04
C PRO A 118 4.65 11.63 -11.05
N LYS A 119 3.32 11.62 -11.18
CA LYS A 119 2.50 10.39 -11.17
C LYS A 119 3.04 9.32 -12.13
N ALA A 120 3.41 9.70 -13.35
CA ALA A 120 3.94 8.77 -14.34
C ALA A 120 5.22 8.08 -13.87
N CYS A 121 6.15 8.80 -13.23
CA CYS A 121 7.36 8.21 -12.66
C CYS A 121 7.03 7.25 -11.51
N CYS A 122 6.10 7.64 -10.63
CA CYS A 122 5.64 6.79 -9.54
C CYS A 122 5.04 5.47 -10.06
N CYS A 123 4.17 5.54 -11.07
CA CYS A 123 3.42 4.38 -11.56
C CYS A 123 4.27 3.45 -12.45
N PHE A 124 5.06 4.01 -13.36
CA PHE A 124 5.74 3.23 -14.40
C PHE A 124 7.21 2.94 -14.09
N ARG A 125 7.83 3.67 -13.15
CA ARG A 125 9.24 3.45 -12.77
C ARG A 125 9.38 2.96 -11.34
N ILE A 126 8.81 3.66 -10.37
CA ILE A 126 9.03 3.37 -8.95
C ILE A 126 8.22 2.15 -8.50
N LEU A 127 6.92 2.13 -8.76
CA LEU A 127 6.01 1.06 -8.32
C LEU A 127 6.47 -0.34 -8.73
N PRO A 128 6.90 -0.62 -9.98
CA PRO A 128 7.39 -1.95 -10.35
C PRO A 128 8.58 -2.42 -9.52
N ILE A 129 9.50 -1.51 -9.19
CA ILE A 129 10.69 -1.82 -8.37
C ILE A 129 10.28 -2.09 -6.93
N LEU A 130 9.36 -1.29 -6.37
CA LEU A 130 8.82 -1.50 -5.02
C LEU A 130 8.06 -2.82 -4.91
N THR A 131 7.21 -3.13 -5.89
CA THR A 131 6.47 -4.39 -5.92
C THR A 131 7.45 -5.56 -5.97
N HIS A 132 8.48 -5.50 -6.82
CA HIS A 132 9.50 -6.54 -6.89
C HIS A 132 10.26 -6.68 -5.57
N ALA A 133 10.65 -5.58 -4.93
CA ALA A 133 11.33 -5.59 -3.64
C ALA A 133 10.49 -6.25 -2.53
N LEU A 134 9.17 -6.04 -2.51
CA LEU A 134 8.25 -6.72 -1.59
C LEU A 134 8.18 -8.23 -1.81
N GLN A 135 8.39 -8.71 -3.04
CA GLN A 135 8.33 -10.14 -3.34
C GLN A 135 9.50 -10.92 -2.77
N HIS A 136 10.68 -10.31 -2.71
CA HIS A 136 11.92 -10.97 -2.29
C HIS A 136 12.21 -10.86 -0.79
N GLY A 137 11.32 -10.18 -0.04
CA GLY A 137 11.35 -10.10 1.43
C GLY A 137 12.52 -9.28 1.97
N SER A 138 12.21 -8.21 2.69
CA SER A 138 13.19 -7.42 3.44
C SER A 138 12.61 -6.95 4.77
N GLU A 139 13.46 -6.55 5.72
CA GLU A 139 13.00 -5.92 6.98
C GLU A 139 12.19 -4.63 6.74
N SER A 140 12.29 -4.05 5.55
CA SER A 140 11.61 -2.81 5.14
C SER A 140 10.24 -3.03 4.50
N ASN A 141 9.68 -4.25 4.53
CA ASN A 141 8.40 -4.58 3.89
C ASN A 141 7.27 -3.61 4.25
N LEU A 142 7.21 -3.11 5.50
CA LEU A 142 6.22 -2.11 5.88
C LEU A 142 6.39 -0.79 5.13
N SER A 143 7.59 -0.21 5.14
CA SER A 143 7.87 1.08 4.50
C SER A 143 7.66 1.03 2.98
N ILE A 144 8.01 -0.11 2.38
CA ILE A 144 7.77 -0.35 0.95
C ILE A 144 6.26 -0.49 0.70
N LEU A 145 5.53 -1.25 1.52
CA LEU A 145 4.06 -1.37 1.42
C LEU A 145 3.38 -0.01 1.52
N MET A 146 3.76 0.82 2.50
CA MET A 146 3.20 2.17 2.64
C MET A 146 3.45 3.02 1.38
N SER A 147 4.65 2.93 0.80
CA SER A 147 4.99 3.63 -0.44
C SER A 147 4.13 3.12 -1.62
N VAL A 148 3.92 1.81 -1.73
CA VAL A 148 3.05 1.18 -2.75
C VAL A 148 1.60 1.63 -2.60
N LEU A 149 1.05 1.61 -1.39
CA LEU A 149 -0.33 2.03 -1.11
C LEU A 149 -0.54 3.51 -1.39
N LYS A 150 0.46 4.34 -1.07
CA LYS A 150 0.44 5.78 -1.34
C LYS A 150 0.44 6.11 -2.84
N ILE A 151 1.25 5.40 -3.63
CA ILE A 151 1.16 5.48 -5.10
C ILE A 151 -0.21 4.98 -5.56
N GLY A 152 -0.67 3.86 -5.00
CA GLY A 152 -1.95 3.23 -5.31
C GLY A 152 -3.15 4.16 -5.13
N ALA A 153 -3.13 5.04 -4.14
CA ALA A 153 -4.20 6.01 -3.90
C ALA A 153 -4.44 6.99 -5.07
N SER A 154 -3.45 7.16 -5.96
CA SER A 154 -3.56 8.00 -7.17
C SER A 154 -4.01 7.24 -8.42
N LEU A 155 -4.10 5.91 -8.36
CA LEU A 155 -4.45 5.03 -9.48
C LEU A 155 -5.97 4.92 -9.63
N ASP A 156 -6.43 4.71 -10.86
CA ASP A 156 -7.81 4.27 -11.06
C ASP A 156 -8.01 2.79 -10.63
N SER A 157 -9.25 2.31 -10.62
CA SER A 157 -9.56 0.96 -10.16
C SER A 157 -8.88 -0.13 -10.99
N LEU A 158 -8.75 0.05 -12.31
CA LEU A 158 -8.17 -0.94 -13.21
C LEU A 158 -6.65 -0.97 -13.07
N GLU A 159 -6.03 0.21 -12.97
CA GLU A 159 -4.60 0.37 -12.67
C GLU A 159 -4.24 -0.24 -11.32
N TYR A 160 -5.04 0.02 -10.27
CA TYR A 160 -4.82 -0.53 -8.94
C TYR A 160 -4.92 -2.05 -8.94
N GLU A 161 -5.96 -2.60 -9.58
CA GLU A 161 -6.14 -4.05 -9.72
C GLU A 161 -4.95 -4.71 -10.42
N LYS A 162 -4.42 -4.08 -11.47
CA LYS A 162 -3.30 -4.63 -12.23
C LYS A 162 -1.96 -4.49 -11.50
N LEU A 163 -1.71 -3.36 -10.84
CA LEU A 163 -0.38 -2.99 -10.34
C LEU A 163 -0.17 -3.24 -8.84
N VAL A 164 -1.23 -3.19 -8.03
CA VAL A 164 -1.12 -3.25 -6.56
C VAL A 164 -1.66 -4.56 -5.99
N VAL A 165 -2.82 -5.02 -6.46
CA VAL A 165 -3.49 -6.21 -5.92
C VAL A 165 -2.61 -7.48 -5.92
N PRO A 166 -1.86 -7.81 -6.98
CA PRO A 166 -1.00 -9.00 -6.97
C PRO A 166 0.01 -9.01 -5.82
N CYS A 167 0.57 -7.84 -5.52
CA CYS A 167 1.51 -7.67 -4.40
C CYS A 167 0.81 -7.87 -3.05
N VAL A 168 -0.37 -7.28 -2.86
CA VAL A 168 -1.17 -7.45 -1.63
C VAL A 168 -1.49 -8.93 -1.37
N VAL A 169 -1.92 -9.66 -2.41
CA VAL A 169 -2.23 -11.10 -2.31
C VAL A 169 -0.99 -11.89 -1.90
N GLN A 170 0.15 -11.60 -2.53
CA GLN A 170 1.41 -12.25 -2.20
C GLN A 170 1.83 -11.98 -0.74
N LEU A 171 1.68 -10.76 -0.24
CA LEU A 171 2.03 -10.43 1.15
C LEU A 171 1.15 -11.17 2.16
N PHE A 172 -0.14 -11.43 1.85
CA PHE A 172 -0.98 -12.29 2.69
C PHE A 172 -0.51 -13.74 2.74
N SER A 173 0.12 -14.24 1.67
CA SER A 173 0.70 -15.59 1.64
C SER A 173 2.02 -15.71 2.41
N SER A 174 2.60 -14.60 2.88
CA SER A 174 3.85 -14.61 3.65
C SER A 174 3.68 -15.28 5.01
N ASN A 175 4.67 -16.10 5.38
CA ASN A 175 4.75 -16.73 6.71
C ASN A 175 5.40 -15.81 7.76
N GLU A 176 5.95 -14.67 7.35
CA GLU A 176 6.63 -13.74 8.24
C GLU A 176 5.63 -12.99 9.13
N ARG A 177 5.76 -13.12 10.46
CA ARG A 177 4.78 -12.58 11.42
C ARG A 177 4.64 -11.05 11.36
N SER A 178 5.75 -10.33 11.19
CA SER A 178 5.80 -8.87 11.01
C SER A 178 4.97 -8.44 9.80
N THR A 179 5.20 -9.06 8.63
CA THR A 179 4.42 -8.82 7.41
C THR A 179 2.94 -9.09 7.63
N ARG A 180 2.57 -10.24 8.21
CA ARG A 180 1.17 -10.57 8.51
C ARG A 180 0.51 -9.54 9.44
N LEU A 181 1.20 -9.13 10.51
CA LEU A 181 0.72 -8.08 11.42
C LEU A 181 0.49 -6.76 10.69
N ASN A 182 1.41 -6.37 9.82
CA ASN A 182 1.31 -5.13 9.04
C ASN A 182 0.12 -5.18 8.08
N MET A 183 -0.08 -6.28 7.36
CA MET A 183 -1.23 -6.47 6.50
C MET A 183 -2.56 -6.34 7.26
N LEU A 184 -2.65 -6.91 8.47
CA LEU A 184 -3.87 -6.81 9.28
C LEU A 184 -4.11 -5.38 9.80
N LYS A 185 -3.06 -4.65 10.19
CA LYS A 185 -3.15 -3.28 10.69
C LYS A 185 -3.55 -2.27 9.61
N HIS A 186 -3.00 -2.43 8.41
CA HIS A 186 -3.23 -1.54 7.27
C HIS A 186 -4.37 -2.03 6.35
N LEU A 187 -5.13 -3.02 6.79
CA LEU A 187 -6.26 -3.59 6.05
C LEU A 187 -7.24 -2.56 5.45
N PRO A 188 -7.60 -1.45 6.13
CA PRO A 188 -8.51 -0.45 5.55
C PRO A 188 -8.00 0.22 4.27
N GLU A 189 -6.68 0.23 4.04
CA GLU A 189 -6.06 0.94 2.91
C GLU A 189 -6.17 0.18 1.58
N PHE A 190 -6.35 -1.13 1.64
CA PHE A 190 -6.42 -1.96 0.42
C PHE A 190 -7.66 -2.86 0.36
N LEU A 191 -8.28 -3.23 1.49
CA LEU A 191 -9.45 -4.12 1.49
C LEU A 191 -10.61 -3.66 0.58
N PRO A 192 -10.95 -2.37 0.49
CA PRO A 192 -12.01 -1.90 -0.42
C PRO A 192 -11.73 -2.20 -1.90
N HIS A 193 -10.45 -2.30 -2.29
CA HIS A 193 -10.01 -2.56 -3.66
C HIS A 193 -9.98 -4.05 -4.02
N LEU A 194 -10.16 -4.94 -3.03
CA LEU A 194 -10.11 -6.38 -3.24
C LEU A 194 -11.50 -6.92 -3.59
N SER A 195 -11.61 -7.73 -4.63
CA SER A 195 -12.85 -8.41 -4.97
C SER A 195 -13.22 -9.46 -3.92
N ASP A 196 -14.51 -9.69 -3.72
CA ASP A 196 -15.00 -10.66 -2.73
C ASP A 196 -14.49 -12.07 -3.06
N LYS A 197 -14.44 -12.43 -4.34
CA LYS A 197 -13.86 -13.68 -4.81
C LYS A 197 -12.40 -13.83 -4.36
N LEU A 198 -11.59 -12.80 -4.59
CA LEU A 198 -10.18 -12.81 -4.19
C LEU A 198 -10.02 -12.92 -2.67
N VAL A 199 -10.87 -12.21 -1.91
CA VAL A 199 -10.86 -12.30 -0.45
C VAL A 199 -11.14 -13.73 0.02
N ASN A 200 -12.16 -14.40 -0.52
CA ASN A 200 -12.52 -15.76 -0.11
C ASN A 200 -11.51 -16.82 -0.57
N ASP A 201 -11.04 -16.72 -1.82
CA ASP A 201 -10.24 -17.77 -2.47
C ASP A 201 -8.76 -17.68 -2.09
N SER A 202 -8.20 -16.46 -2.02
CA SER A 202 -6.76 -16.26 -1.97
C SER A 202 -6.26 -15.58 -0.70
N ILE A 203 -7.08 -14.81 0.01
CA ILE A 203 -6.60 -14.00 1.16
C ILE A 203 -7.02 -14.61 2.49
N PHE A 204 -8.32 -14.84 2.67
CA PHE A 204 -8.87 -15.29 3.94
C PHE A 204 -8.32 -16.62 4.45
N PRO A 205 -7.96 -17.62 3.60
CA PRO A 205 -7.27 -18.82 4.06
C PRO A 205 -5.97 -18.53 4.85
N HIS A 206 -5.21 -17.49 4.48
CA HIS A 206 -4.01 -17.07 5.19
C HIS A 206 -4.29 -16.24 6.45
N VAL A 207 -5.41 -15.51 6.47
CA VAL A 207 -5.87 -14.77 7.66
C VAL A 207 -6.29 -15.74 8.76
N VAL A 208 -7.07 -16.77 8.42
CA VAL A 208 -7.59 -17.75 9.39
C VAL A 208 -6.48 -18.52 10.10
N SER A 209 -5.35 -18.79 9.45
CA SER A 209 -4.22 -19.46 10.13
C SER A 209 -3.63 -18.61 11.27
N GLY A 210 -3.89 -17.29 11.28
CA GLY A 210 -3.46 -16.37 12.34
C GLY A 210 -4.12 -16.64 13.69
N PHE A 211 -5.29 -17.28 13.72
CA PHE A 211 -5.96 -17.67 14.97
C PHE A 211 -5.19 -18.71 15.79
N THR A 212 -4.32 -19.48 15.14
CA THR A 212 -3.55 -20.55 15.78
C THR A 212 -2.05 -20.23 15.87
N ASP A 213 -1.66 -18.98 15.61
CA ASP A 213 -0.25 -18.59 15.70
C ASP A 213 0.27 -18.66 17.15
N THR A 214 1.53 -18.99 17.32
CA THR A 214 2.15 -19.06 18.66
C THR A 214 2.28 -17.68 19.30
N LEU A 215 2.43 -16.61 18.50
CA LEU A 215 2.56 -15.24 19.00
C LEU A 215 1.18 -14.65 19.38
N PRO A 216 0.93 -14.33 20.67
CA PRO A 216 -0.37 -13.80 21.11
C PRO A 216 -0.76 -12.50 20.39
N LEU A 217 0.21 -11.64 20.10
CA LEU A 217 -0.02 -10.39 19.38
C LEU A 217 -0.66 -10.61 18.00
N LEU A 218 -0.19 -11.61 17.25
CA LEU A 218 -0.73 -11.91 15.91
C LEU A 218 -2.13 -12.54 16.01
N ARG A 219 -2.36 -13.44 16.97
CA ARG A 219 -3.69 -13.98 17.24
C ARG A 219 -4.69 -12.86 17.55
N LYS A 220 -4.31 -11.95 18.45
CA LYS A 220 -5.12 -10.79 18.85
C LYS A 220 -5.47 -9.88 17.67
N GLU A 221 -4.48 -9.53 16.86
CA GLU A 221 -4.71 -8.67 15.68
C GLU A 221 -5.57 -9.38 14.63
N THR A 222 -5.37 -10.70 14.46
CA THR A 222 -6.22 -11.52 13.57
C THR A 222 -7.68 -11.43 14.01
N VAL A 223 -7.99 -11.65 15.30
CA VAL A 223 -9.36 -11.51 15.84
C VAL A 223 -9.92 -10.13 15.57
N ARG A 224 -9.17 -9.07 15.88
CA ARG A 224 -9.63 -7.68 15.71
C ARG A 224 -9.92 -7.32 14.26
N SER A 225 -9.21 -7.90 13.30
CA SER A 225 -9.40 -7.65 11.87
C SER A 225 -10.68 -8.24 11.31
N ILE A 226 -11.24 -9.30 11.92
CA ILE A 226 -12.32 -10.13 11.34
C ILE A 226 -13.54 -9.33 10.91
N HIS A 227 -14.00 -8.39 11.73
CA HIS A 227 -15.20 -7.60 11.41
C HIS A 227 -15.09 -6.82 10.09
N ARG A 228 -13.87 -6.56 9.60
CA ARG A 228 -13.62 -5.91 8.32
C ARG A 228 -13.72 -6.89 7.14
N PHE A 229 -13.32 -8.14 7.33
CA PHE A 229 -13.41 -9.18 6.31
C PHE A 229 -14.84 -9.67 6.09
N VAL A 230 -15.62 -9.82 7.16
CA VAL A 230 -16.95 -10.44 7.13
C VAL A 230 -17.88 -9.92 6.03
N PRO A 231 -17.96 -8.60 5.73
CA PRO A 231 -18.79 -8.10 4.63
C PRO A 231 -18.46 -8.68 3.25
N LYS A 232 -17.23 -9.16 3.05
CA LYS A 232 -16.75 -9.77 1.79
C LYS A 232 -16.73 -11.29 1.81
N LEU A 233 -17.09 -11.93 2.93
CA LEU A 233 -17.04 -13.39 3.04
C LEU A 233 -18.32 -14.03 2.50
N ASP A 234 -18.16 -15.10 1.74
CA ASP A 234 -19.28 -15.92 1.36
C ASP A 234 -19.80 -16.75 2.55
N LYS A 235 -21.01 -17.31 2.39
CA LYS A 235 -21.66 -18.11 3.45
C LYS A 235 -20.86 -19.36 3.82
N ASN A 236 -20.14 -19.96 2.88
CA ASN A 236 -19.37 -21.18 3.12
C ASN A 236 -18.14 -20.86 3.98
N VAL A 237 -17.37 -19.84 3.64
CA VAL A 237 -16.21 -19.38 4.39
C VAL A 237 -16.61 -18.90 5.78
N LEU A 238 -17.68 -18.10 5.87
CA LEU A 238 -18.21 -17.63 7.16
C LEU A 238 -18.57 -18.80 8.08
N ASN A 239 -19.38 -19.75 7.60
CA ASN A 239 -19.94 -20.81 8.44
C ASN A 239 -18.97 -21.96 8.72
N ASN A 240 -18.16 -22.35 7.73
CA ASN A 240 -17.33 -23.55 7.80
C ASN A 240 -15.88 -23.26 8.16
N LYS A 241 -15.39 -22.01 8.01
CA LYS A 241 -14.02 -21.62 8.37
C LYS A 241 -13.96 -20.62 9.52
N LEU A 242 -14.69 -19.50 9.42
CA LEU A 242 -14.60 -18.42 10.42
C LEU A 242 -15.25 -18.79 11.75
N LEU A 243 -16.54 -19.17 11.77
CA LEU A 243 -17.24 -19.45 13.03
C LEU A 243 -16.58 -20.57 13.87
N PRO A 244 -16.15 -21.71 13.29
CA PRO A 244 -15.40 -22.71 14.06
C PRO A 244 -14.10 -22.17 14.65
N SER A 245 -13.36 -21.36 13.89
CA SER A 245 -12.11 -20.74 14.35
C SER A 245 -12.35 -19.76 15.51
N LEU A 246 -13.42 -18.95 15.45
CA LEU A 246 -13.80 -18.06 16.55
C LEU A 246 -14.17 -18.84 17.82
N TYR A 247 -14.90 -19.94 17.70
CA TYR A 247 -15.20 -20.78 18.87
C TYR A 247 -13.95 -21.40 19.49
N LYS A 248 -12.95 -21.77 18.68
CA LYS A 248 -11.69 -22.31 19.16
C LYS A 248 -10.87 -21.25 19.91
N ILE A 249 -10.68 -20.07 19.31
CA ILE A 249 -9.90 -18.99 19.93
C ILE A 249 -10.65 -18.30 21.08
N GLN A 250 -11.96 -18.52 21.24
CA GLN A 250 -12.68 -18.14 22.46
C GLN A 250 -12.10 -18.79 23.73
N GLN A 251 -11.31 -19.86 23.61
CA GLN A 251 -10.65 -20.54 24.71
C GLN A 251 -9.15 -20.19 24.81
N ASP A 252 -8.72 -19.08 24.20
CA ASP A 252 -7.32 -18.66 24.20
C ASP A 252 -6.78 -18.52 25.65
N PRO A 253 -5.54 -18.96 25.92
CA PRO A 253 -4.91 -18.72 27.23
C PRO A 253 -4.88 -17.23 27.60
N ASP A 254 -4.73 -16.33 26.62
CA ASP A 254 -4.73 -14.90 26.85
C ASP A 254 -6.17 -14.37 27.09
N PRO A 255 -6.49 -13.87 28.30
CA PRO A 255 -7.81 -13.35 28.61
C PRO A 255 -8.24 -12.16 27.75
N ALA A 256 -7.30 -11.32 27.30
CA ALA A 256 -7.62 -10.19 26.44
C ALA A 256 -8.07 -10.63 25.04
N ILE A 257 -7.51 -11.73 24.52
CA ILE A 257 -7.93 -12.32 23.24
C ILE A 257 -9.35 -12.87 23.38
N ARG A 258 -9.66 -13.57 24.47
CA ARG A 258 -11.02 -14.09 24.72
C ARG A 258 -12.06 -12.96 24.74
N ALA A 259 -11.75 -11.83 25.38
CA ALA A 259 -12.61 -10.64 25.36
C ALA A 259 -12.80 -10.09 23.93
N ASP A 260 -11.72 -9.96 23.15
CA ASP A 260 -11.79 -9.49 21.76
C ASP A 260 -12.67 -10.42 20.88
N VAL A 261 -12.63 -11.74 21.10
CA VAL A 261 -13.49 -12.71 20.38
C VAL A 261 -14.97 -12.47 20.65
N ILE A 262 -15.34 -12.20 21.91
CA ILE A 262 -16.72 -11.87 22.28
C ILE A 262 -17.21 -10.61 21.57
N ILE A 263 -16.36 -9.57 21.55
CA ILE A 263 -16.66 -8.32 20.83
C ILE A 263 -16.88 -8.60 19.34
N VAL A 264 -16.06 -9.45 18.73
CA VAL A 264 -16.21 -9.83 17.32
C VAL A 264 -17.54 -10.54 17.07
N PHE A 265 -17.96 -11.49 17.91
CA PHE A 265 -19.27 -12.14 17.77
C PHE A 265 -20.43 -11.12 17.73
N GLY A 266 -20.40 -10.11 18.60
CA GLY A 266 -21.37 -9.02 18.59
C GLY A 266 -21.34 -8.20 17.29
N LYS A 267 -20.13 -7.83 16.82
CA LYS A 267 -19.94 -7.03 15.60
C LYS A 267 -20.38 -7.73 14.32
N ILE A 268 -20.23 -9.06 14.25
CA ILE A 268 -20.55 -9.84 13.04
C ILE A 268 -21.96 -10.44 13.06
N ALA A 269 -22.73 -10.19 14.13
CA ALA A 269 -24.02 -10.83 14.38
C ALA A 269 -24.99 -10.80 13.18
N MET A 270 -25.06 -9.67 12.47
CA MET A 270 -25.95 -9.49 11.32
C MET A 270 -25.56 -10.30 10.09
N TYR A 271 -24.29 -10.70 9.98
CA TYR A 271 -23.80 -11.48 8.85
C TYR A 271 -24.03 -12.99 9.03
N ILE A 272 -24.28 -13.43 10.26
CA ILE A 272 -24.61 -14.83 10.56
C ILE A 272 -26.03 -15.12 10.03
N GLY A 273 -26.18 -16.27 9.35
CA GLY A 273 -27.46 -16.73 8.80
C GLY A 273 -28.57 -16.79 9.86
N GLU A 274 -29.76 -16.30 9.51
CA GLU A 274 -30.89 -16.12 10.44
C GLU A 274 -31.29 -17.41 11.16
N ASP A 275 -31.22 -18.53 10.46
CA ASP A 275 -31.54 -19.88 10.94
C ASP A 275 -30.69 -20.33 12.13
N ARG A 276 -29.48 -19.76 12.28
CA ARG A 276 -28.52 -20.15 13.32
C ARG A 276 -28.01 -18.99 14.15
N ARG A 277 -28.33 -17.75 13.78
CA ARG A 277 -27.83 -16.51 14.38
C ARG A 277 -27.99 -16.49 15.90
N SER A 278 -29.23 -16.62 16.39
CA SER A 278 -29.49 -16.57 17.83
C SER A 278 -28.77 -17.68 18.59
N ARG A 279 -28.76 -18.91 18.08
CA ARG A 279 -28.05 -20.04 18.69
C ARG A 279 -26.53 -19.82 18.75
N VAL A 280 -25.94 -19.32 17.66
CA VAL A 280 -24.49 -19.05 17.61
C VAL A 280 -24.11 -17.96 18.60
N LEU A 281 -24.86 -16.85 18.60
CA LEU A 281 -24.66 -15.73 19.51
C LEU A 281 -24.84 -16.15 20.96
N PHE A 282 -25.96 -16.79 21.31
CA PHE A 282 -26.21 -17.26 22.67
C PHE A 282 -25.06 -18.14 23.17
N ASN A 283 -24.66 -19.15 22.40
CA ASN A 283 -23.58 -20.06 22.81
C ASN A 283 -22.24 -19.34 23.03
N ALA A 284 -21.90 -18.38 22.18
CA ALA A 284 -20.67 -17.62 22.33
C ALA A 284 -20.75 -16.67 23.53
N LEU A 285 -21.79 -15.85 23.60
CA LEU A 285 -21.91 -14.80 24.60
C LEU A 285 -22.16 -15.36 26.01
N SER A 286 -22.97 -16.41 26.16
CA SER A 286 -23.16 -17.08 27.46
C SER A 286 -21.90 -17.75 27.99
N ARG A 287 -20.98 -18.19 27.12
CA ARG A 287 -19.63 -18.61 27.55
C ARG A 287 -18.80 -17.42 28.03
N GLY A 288 -18.87 -16.29 27.33
CA GLY A 288 -18.19 -15.05 27.72
C GLY A 288 -18.64 -14.53 29.08
N LEU A 289 -19.93 -14.63 29.40
CA LEU A 289 -20.45 -14.29 30.74
C LEU A 289 -19.82 -15.14 31.86
N LYS A 290 -19.44 -16.39 31.56
CA LYS A 290 -18.84 -17.31 32.55
C LYS A 290 -17.31 -17.22 32.62
N ASP A 291 -16.70 -16.26 31.92
CA ASP A 291 -15.24 -16.12 31.90
C ASP A 291 -14.71 -15.58 33.24
N LYS A 292 -13.55 -16.10 33.66
CA LYS A 292 -12.85 -15.66 34.87
C LYS A 292 -12.37 -14.20 34.74
N PHE A 293 -12.17 -13.72 33.53
CA PHE A 293 -11.71 -12.36 33.25
C PHE A 293 -12.88 -11.37 33.15
N PRO A 294 -12.99 -10.38 34.06
CA PRO A 294 -14.13 -9.45 34.08
C PRO A 294 -14.36 -8.69 32.76
N PRO A 295 -13.32 -8.22 32.04
CA PRO A 295 -13.53 -7.57 30.74
C PRO A 295 -14.21 -8.46 29.69
N THR A 296 -14.00 -9.79 29.73
CA THR A 296 -14.73 -10.72 28.85
C THR A 296 -16.21 -10.78 29.22
N ARG A 297 -16.55 -10.79 30.51
CA ARG A 297 -17.94 -10.77 30.98
C ARG A 297 -18.63 -9.47 30.58
N ASN A 298 -17.96 -8.33 30.77
CA ASN A 298 -18.46 -7.01 30.36
C ASN A 298 -18.69 -6.95 28.84
N ALA A 299 -17.74 -7.46 28.04
CA ALA A 299 -17.91 -7.55 26.60
C ALA A 299 -19.12 -8.42 26.21
N ALA A 300 -19.37 -9.52 26.93
CA ALA A 300 -20.51 -10.40 26.67
C ALA A 300 -21.84 -9.72 27.00
N LEU A 301 -21.93 -8.99 28.11
CA LEU A 301 -23.10 -8.18 28.46
C LEU A 301 -23.39 -7.12 27.39
N GLN A 302 -22.37 -6.36 26.98
CA GLN A 302 -22.52 -5.36 25.92
C GLN A 302 -22.94 -5.97 24.59
N ALA A 303 -22.37 -7.12 24.24
CA ALA A 303 -22.75 -7.86 23.03
C ALA A 303 -24.21 -8.35 23.12
N PHE A 304 -24.67 -8.89 24.26
CA PHE A 304 -26.08 -9.24 24.45
C PHE A 304 -27.00 -8.02 24.29
N CYS A 305 -26.68 -6.90 24.94
CA CYS A 305 -27.47 -5.67 24.84
C CYS A 305 -27.60 -5.17 23.39
N SER A 306 -26.49 -5.14 22.64
CA SER A 306 -26.47 -4.70 21.25
C SER A 306 -27.13 -5.67 20.27
N THR A 307 -27.21 -6.97 20.63
CA THR A 307 -27.79 -8.02 19.78
C THR A 307 -29.15 -8.51 20.24
N ILE A 308 -29.75 -7.92 21.29
CA ILE A 308 -30.98 -8.43 21.91
C ILE A 308 -32.16 -8.57 20.92
N LYS A 309 -32.22 -7.67 19.93
CA LYS A 309 -33.24 -7.69 18.86
C LYS A 309 -33.16 -8.90 17.94
N LEU A 310 -32.07 -9.66 18.00
CA LEU A 310 -31.82 -10.88 17.21
C LEU A 310 -32.31 -12.16 17.91
N PHE A 311 -32.85 -12.03 19.12
CA PHE A 311 -33.43 -13.12 19.88
C PHE A 311 -34.95 -12.94 19.93
N SER A 312 -35.69 -14.05 19.83
CA SER A 312 -37.14 -14.01 20.03
C SER A 312 -37.50 -13.70 21.48
N PRO A 313 -38.70 -13.18 21.77
CA PRO A 313 -39.15 -12.97 23.16
C PRO A 313 -39.04 -14.23 24.03
N GLU A 314 -39.35 -15.39 23.43
CA GLU A 314 -39.20 -16.71 24.04
C GLU A 314 -37.74 -17.01 24.45
N GLN A 315 -36.79 -16.76 23.54
CA GLN A 315 -35.35 -16.93 23.80
C GLN A 315 -34.86 -15.93 24.84
N CYS A 316 -35.33 -14.68 24.80
CA CYS A 316 -35.02 -13.67 25.80
C CYS A 316 -35.44 -14.13 27.20
N ALA A 317 -36.70 -14.59 27.34
CA ALA A 317 -37.26 -15.02 28.62
C ALA A 317 -36.60 -16.31 29.15
N ARG A 318 -36.36 -17.30 28.29
CA ARG A 318 -35.94 -18.65 28.72
C ARG A 318 -34.43 -18.87 28.71
N GLN A 319 -33.67 -18.04 28.00
CA GLN A 319 -32.23 -18.25 27.79
C GLN A 319 -31.41 -17.01 28.18
N VAL A 320 -31.69 -15.86 27.57
CA VAL A 320 -30.84 -14.66 27.74
C VAL A 320 -30.97 -14.07 29.14
N LEU A 321 -32.19 -13.81 29.62
CA LEU A 321 -32.42 -13.24 30.96
C LEU A 321 -31.87 -14.17 32.07
N PRO A 322 -32.14 -15.48 32.08
CA PRO A 322 -31.55 -16.39 33.07
C PRO A 322 -30.03 -16.46 33.02
N ALA A 323 -29.41 -16.25 31.85
CA ALA A 323 -27.96 -16.23 31.73
C ALA A 323 -27.33 -14.95 32.29
N ILE A 324 -28.02 -13.81 32.20
CA ILE A 324 -27.51 -12.49 32.62
C ILE A 324 -27.84 -12.19 34.09
N ALA A 325 -29.04 -12.55 34.56
CA ALA A 325 -29.54 -12.19 35.88
C ALA A 325 -28.59 -12.50 37.05
N PRO A 326 -27.84 -13.63 37.07
CA PRO A 326 -26.88 -13.91 38.15
C PRO A 326 -25.76 -12.87 38.28
N PHE A 327 -25.45 -12.12 37.21
CA PHE A 327 -24.39 -11.11 37.20
C PHE A 327 -24.87 -9.72 37.64
N ALA A 328 -26.16 -9.55 37.99
CA ALA A 328 -26.64 -8.31 38.61
C ALA A 328 -26.11 -8.10 40.04
N VAL A 329 -25.45 -9.12 40.60
CA VAL A 329 -24.85 -9.13 41.94
C VAL A 329 -23.34 -9.42 41.93
N ASP A 330 -22.71 -9.48 40.75
CA ASP A 330 -21.24 -9.61 40.56
C ASP A 330 -20.55 -8.26 40.74
#